data_AF-A0A428G462-F1
#
_entry.id   AF-A0A428G462-F1
#
_cell.length_a   1.000
_cell.length_b   1.000
_cell.length_c   1.000
_cell.angle_alpha   90.00
_cell.angle_beta   90.00
_cell.angle_gamma   90.00
#
_symmetry.space_group_name_H-M   'P 1'
#
loop_
_entity.id
_entity.type
_entity.pdbx_description
1 polymer ?
#
loop_
_entity_poly.entity_id
_entity_poly.type
_entity_poly.pdbx_seq_one_letter_code
_entity_poly.pdbx_strand_id
1 'polypeptide(L)' 'MQRKYVASTNVRSVGWQAGILEVEFNNGSIYHYHNVSESEYSSVLIGSVGSNIHRLSKYHPYTRVS' A
#
# COMPACT_ATOMS: atom_id res chain seq x y z
N MET A 1 -9.59 8.31 2.14
CA MET A 1 -9.80 6.92 1.69
C MET A 1 -10.14 6.03 2.86
N GLN A 2 -10.85 4.92 2.65
CA GLN A 2 -11.07 3.93 3.71
C GLN A 2 -10.04 2.81 3.59
N ARG A 3 -9.16 2.68 4.59
CA ARG A 3 -8.18 1.58 4.68
C ARG A 3 -8.87 0.28 5.10
N LYS A 4 -8.43 -0.83 4.55
CA LYS A 4 -8.84 -2.19 4.91
C LYS A 4 -7.68 -2.90 5.60
N TYR A 5 -7.95 -3.58 6.70
CA TYR A 5 -6.97 -4.44 7.35
C TYR A 5 -6.63 -5.62 6.45
N VAL A 6 -5.35 -6.02 6.45
CA VAL A 6 -4.84 -7.12 5.65
C VAL A 6 -4.11 -8.12 6.53
N ALA A 7 -4.14 -9.39 6.14
CA ALA A 7 -3.34 -10.42 6.78
C ALA A 7 -1.89 -10.33 6.26
N SER A 8 -1.03 -9.59 6.97
CA SER A 8 0.39 -9.48 6.62
C SER A 8 1.26 -9.31 7.87
N THR A 9 2.49 -9.82 7.80
CA THR A 9 3.48 -9.73 8.89
C THR A 9 4.09 -8.33 9.02
N ASN A 10 4.06 -7.52 7.96
CA ASN A 10 4.64 -6.17 7.97
C ASN A 10 3.62 -5.05 7.70
N VAL A 11 2.53 -5.32 6.96
CA VAL A 11 1.50 -4.34 6.63
C VAL A 11 0.28 -4.54 7.52
N ARG A 12 -0.20 -3.46 8.13
CA ARG A 12 -1.39 -3.46 8.98
C ARG A 12 -2.66 -3.22 8.16
N SER A 13 -2.66 -2.19 7.34
CA SER A 13 -3.82 -1.81 6.53
C SER A 13 -3.41 -1.12 5.24
N VAL A 14 -4.26 -1.24 4.21
CA VAL A 14 -4.06 -0.62 2.90
C VAL A 14 -5.35 0.04 2.41
N GLY A 15 -5.22 1.19 1.76
CA GLY A 15 -6.34 1.91 1.16
C GLY A 15 -5.92 2.52 -0.17
N TRP A 16 -6.84 2.65 -1.09
CA TRP A 16 -6.57 3.31 -2.36
C TRP A 16 -7.65 4.34 -2.66
N GLN A 17 -7.26 5.51 -3.15
CA GLN A 17 -8.16 6.54 -3.64
C GLN A 17 -7.45 7.43 -4.65
N ALA A 18 -8.08 7.62 -5.81
CA ALA A 18 -7.69 8.62 -6.81
C ALA A 18 -6.19 8.61 -7.18
N GLY A 19 -5.61 7.43 -7.38
CA GLY A 19 -4.21 7.28 -7.78
C GLY A 19 -3.21 7.20 -6.61
N ILE A 20 -3.70 7.28 -5.37
CA ILE A 20 -2.87 7.22 -4.16
C ILE A 20 -3.18 5.92 -3.41
N LEU A 21 -2.15 5.10 -3.21
CA LEU A 21 -2.19 3.93 -2.35
C LEU A 21 -1.58 4.29 -0.99
N GLU A 22 -2.38 4.27 0.06
CA GLU A 22 -1.95 4.44 1.45
C GLU A 22 -1.68 3.08 2.08
N VAL A 23 -0.52 2.96 2.73
CA VAL A 23 -0.07 1.74 3.40
C VAL A 23 0.33 2.11 4.82
N GLU A 24 -0.33 1.48 5.79
CA GLU A 24 0.06 1.51 7.20
C GLU A 24 0.82 0.24 7.52
N PHE A 25 2.04 0.37 8.02
CA PHE A 25 2.86 -0.75 8.47
C PHE A 25 2.61 -1.08 9.95
N ASN A 26 2.93 -2.29 10.37
CA ASN A 26 2.73 -2.75 11.76
C ASN A 26 3.55 -1.95 12.79
N ASN A 27 4.59 -1.23 12.36
CA ASN A 27 5.37 -0.31 13.20
C ASN A 27 4.74 1.08 13.36
N GLY A 28 3.55 1.31 12.78
CA GLY A 28 2.82 2.59 12.85
C GLY A 28 3.20 3.60 11.76
N SER A 29 4.21 3.33 10.93
CA SER A 29 4.56 4.22 9.81
C SER A 29 3.52 4.16 8.70
N ILE A 30 3.25 5.31 8.09
CA ILE A 30 2.26 5.45 7.00
C ILE A 30 2.95 6.04 5.77
N TYR A 31 2.72 5.40 4.62
CA TYR A 31 3.26 5.81 3.34
C TYR A 31 2.16 5.99 2.30
N HIS A 32 2.33 6.99 1.44
CA HIS A 32 1.55 7.18 0.22
C HIS A 32 2.41 6.82 -0.99
N TYR A 33 1.96 5.86 -1.78
CA TYR A 33 2.48 5.57 -3.11
C TYR A 33 1.61 6.31 -4.12
N HIS A 34 2.24 7.12 -4.97
CA HIS A 34 1.57 7.98 -5.95
C HIS A 34 1.55 7.33 -7.33
N ASN A 35 0.60 7.75 -8.17
CA ASN A 35 0.39 7.24 -9.54
C ASN A 35 0.06 5.75 -9.61
N VAL A 36 -0.50 5.20 -8.53
CA VAL A 36 -0.91 3.79 -8.48
C VAL A 36 -2.30 3.65 -9.07
N SER A 37 -2.45 2.83 -10.09
CA SER A 37 -3.77 2.53 -10.68
C SER A 37 -4.61 1.63 -9.78
N GLU A 38 -5.93 1.63 -9.99
CA GLU A 38 -6.85 0.76 -9.23
C GLU A 38 -6.58 -0.74 -9.48
N SER A 39 -6.13 -1.10 -10.68
CA SER A 39 -5.72 -2.47 -11.02
C SER A 39 -4.46 -2.89 -10.27
N GLU A 40 -3.48 -2.00 -10.14
CA GLU A 40 -2.29 -2.25 -9.32
C GLU A 40 -2.64 -2.39 -7.84
N TYR A 41 -3.53 -1.55 -7.31
CA TYR A 41 -4.07 -1.74 -5.96
C TYR A 41 -4.73 -3.11 -5.79
N SER A 42 -5.58 -3.51 -6.73
CA SER A 42 -6.23 -4.82 -6.70
C SER A 42 -5.21 -5.95 -6.72
N SER A 43 -4.12 -5.80 -7.49
CA SER A 43 -3.02 -6.77 -7.54
C SER A 43 -2.25 -6.86 -6.21
N VAL A 44 -2.12 -5.75 -5.48
CA VAL A 44 -1.46 -5.72 -4.16
C VAL A 44 -2.19 -6.60 -3.15
N LEU A 45 -3.52 -6.62 -3.20
CA LEU A 45 -4.36 -7.42 -2.30
C LEU A 45 -4.29 -8.93 -2.56
N ILE A 46 -3.77 -9.36 -3.71
CA ILE A 46 -3.70 -10.76 -4.10
C ILE A 46 -2.35 -11.34 -3.63
N GLY A 47 -2.40 -12.25 -2.66
CA GLY A 47 -1.23 -12.94 -2.13
C GLY A 47 -0.50 -12.15 -1.03
N SER A 48 0.83 -12.13 -1.09
CA SER A 48 1.66 -11.47 -0.07
C SER A 48 1.66 -9.95 -0.27
N VAL A 49 0.82 -9.25 0.50
CA VAL A 49 0.70 -7.78 0.46
C VAL A 49 2.06 -7.11 0.63
N GLY A 50 2.85 -7.51 1.63
CA GLY A 50 4.17 -6.93 1.88
C GLY A 50 5.13 -7.06 0.70
N SER A 51 5.15 -8.22 0.04
CA SER A 51 5.97 -8.45 -1.15
C SER A 51 5.50 -7.61 -2.34
N ASN A 52 4.19 -7.47 -2.51
CA ASN A 52 3.60 -6.65 -3.57
C ASN A 52 3.90 -5.16 -3.37
N ILE A 53 3.77 -4.64 -2.14
CA ILE A 53 4.15 -3.26 -1.79
C ILE A 53 5.64 -3.01 -2.06
N HIS A 54 6.52 -3.94 -1.70
CA HIS A 54 7.95 -3.83 -1.99
C HIS A 54 8.26 -3.84 -3.50
N ARG A 55 7.48 -4.56 -4.30
CA ARG A 55 7.60 -4.48 -5.77
C ARG A 55 7.11 -3.13 -6.28
N LEU A 56 5.99 -2.66 -5.76
CA LEU A 56 5.34 -1.41 -6.16
C LEU A 56 6.23 -0.20 -5.88
N SER A 57 6.96 -0.21 -4.75
CA SER A 57 7.93 0.84 -4.38
C SER A 57 9.09 1.03 -5.36
N LYS A 58 9.32 0.09 -6.29
CA LYS A 58 10.36 0.20 -7.32
C LYS A 58 9.89 0.97 -8.55
N TYR A 59 8.57 1.03 -8.77
CA TYR A 59 7.96 1.64 -9.97
C TYR A 59 7.22 2.93 -9.65
N HIS A 60 6.81 3.12 -8.40
CA HIS A 60 6.02 4.26 -7.98
C HIS A 60 6.75 5.11 -6.94
N PRO A 61 6.76 6.44 -7.09
CA PRO A 61 7.27 7.32 -6.07
C PRO A 61 6.39 7.23 -4.83
N TYR A 62 7.02 7.32 -3.65
CA TYR A 62 6.31 7.25 -2.39
C TYR A 62 6.84 8.27 -1.38
N THR A 63 5.94 8.73 -0.51
CA THR A 63 6.23 9.70 0.54
C THR A 63 5.75 9.19 1.87
N ARG A 64 6.54 9.41 2.92
CA ARG A 64 6.12 9.12 4.29
C ARG A 64 5.19 10.23 4.78
N VAL A 65 4.09 9.84 5.43
CA VAL A 65 3.08 10.74 5.98
C VAL A 65 3.19 10.83 7.50
N SER A 66 3.49 9.71 8.17
CA SER A 66 3.66 9.60 9.62
C SER A 66 4.71 8.58 10.01
#